data_AF-A0A496YQQ8-F1
#
_entry.id   AF-A0A496YQQ8-F1
#
_cell.length_a   1.000
_cell.length_b   1.000
_cell.length_c   1.000
_cell.angle_alpha   90.00
_cell.angle_beta   90.00
_cell.angle_gamma   90.00
#
_symmetry.space_group_name_H-M   'P 1'
#
loop_
_entity.id
_entity.type
_entity.pdbx_description
1 polymer ?
#
loop_
_entity_poly.entity_id
_entity_poly.type
_entity_poly.pdbx_seq_one_letter_code
_entity_poly.pdbx_strand_id
1 'polypeptide(L)'
;MASTSIQGPRGIHYMQRQLPRLFSSAIAFKLYFDFPTWGYIPCLRSAGLAPGKIRSILTAYYERLPKKSFQFKPLPPKAVFWLEWQLGGALRRLGHFRNNAVSKEKKEQSDEKNPNWKRSEHLNKILYLSTHTTVLPTLLRNYDRYSMSNGVEIRMPFMDHRIVSFAFSIPWSSKIRNNFSKNIVRDMAASFLPCEIAYRKSKIGFSSPIVDWMKGPLKSFFFDTLSSRSFQTCELINPKEVESKIKHVIEKPSATYHMGEEAWTLLAPFLWEQAVLKRKT
;
A
#
# COMPACT_ATOMS: atom_id res chain seq x y z
N MET A 1 39.09 29.64 -31.40
CA MET A 1 38.73 30.13 -30.05
C MET A 1 37.23 29.93 -29.87
N ALA A 2 36.69 29.49 -28.74
CA ALA A 2 37.33 29.09 -27.49
C ALA A 2 36.92 27.65 -27.09
N SER A 3 37.75 26.99 -26.29
CA SER A 3 37.54 25.62 -25.79
C SER A 3 37.28 25.64 -24.29
N THR A 4 36.18 25.04 -23.83
CA THR A 4 35.87 24.88 -22.41
C THR A 4 35.56 23.42 -22.09
N SER A 5 36.59 22.69 -21.68
CA SER A 5 36.46 21.37 -21.06
C SER A 5 35.82 21.49 -19.68
N ILE A 6 34.76 20.71 -19.41
CA ILE A 6 34.24 20.52 -18.05
C ILE A 6 34.45 19.06 -17.67
N GLN A 7 35.21 18.85 -16.59
CA GLN A 7 35.52 17.53 -16.05
C GLN A 7 34.31 16.98 -15.28
N GLY A 8 33.94 15.72 -15.52
CA GLY A 8 32.90 15.04 -14.74
C GLY A 8 33.43 14.44 -13.43
N PRO A 9 32.65 14.44 -12.34
CA PRO A 9 32.99 13.71 -11.12
C PRO A 9 32.77 12.20 -11.29
N ARG A 10 33.74 11.40 -10.82
CA ARG A 10 33.63 9.93 -10.75
C ARG A 10 32.81 9.56 -9.49
N GLY A 11 31.93 8.56 -9.58
CA GLY A 11 31.10 8.14 -8.44
C GLY A 11 30.25 6.90 -8.71
N ILE A 12 30.86 5.71 -8.63
CA ILE A 12 30.16 4.41 -8.69
C ILE A 12 29.91 3.93 -7.24
N HIS A 13 28.91 3.06 -7.04
CA HIS A 13 28.44 2.51 -5.74
C HIS A 13 27.72 3.59 -4.86
N TYR A 14 26.73 3.31 -4.00
CA TYR A 14 25.98 2.11 -3.59
C TYR A 14 24.49 2.31 -4.02
N MET A 15 23.67 1.39 -4.56
CA MET A 15 23.32 -0.01 -4.19
C MET A 15 22.58 -0.13 -2.83
N GLN A 16 21.64 -1.06 -2.48
CA GLN A 16 20.68 -2.01 -3.12
C GLN A 16 19.66 -2.56 -2.00
N ARG A 17 18.67 -3.45 -2.33
CA ARG A 17 17.52 -4.13 -1.56
C ARG A 17 17.92 -4.95 -0.27
N GLN A 18 17.28 -5.95 0.42
CA GLN A 18 16.20 -7.00 0.34
C GLN A 18 15.36 -7.35 1.67
N LEU A 19 14.01 -7.22 1.78
CA LEU A 19 13.10 -6.70 2.89
C LEU A 19 12.67 -7.78 3.95
N PRO A 20 11.55 -7.63 4.72
CA PRO A 20 11.05 -8.71 5.61
C PRO A 20 9.50 -8.87 5.85
N ARG A 21 9.03 -10.05 6.32
CA ARG A 21 7.66 -10.43 6.84
C ARG A 21 7.75 -11.60 7.87
N LEU A 22 6.71 -12.23 8.47
CA LEU A 22 5.74 -13.23 7.94
C LEU A 22 4.46 -13.44 8.81
N PHE A 23 3.36 -12.73 8.54
CA PHE A 23 1.96 -13.20 8.68
C PHE A 23 1.43 -13.81 10.00
N SER A 24 0.27 -13.27 10.42
CA SER A 24 -0.92 -14.13 10.51
C SER A 24 -2.09 -13.49 9.74
N SER A 25 -3.10 -14.30 9.41
CA SER A 25 -3.97 -14.25 8.23
C SER A 25 -4.97 -13.09 8.11
N ALA A 26 -5.00 -12.12 9.03
CA ALA A 26 -5.99 -11.03 9.04
C ALA A 26 -5.44 -9.62 8.74
N ILE A 27 -4.12 -9.44 8.60
CA ILE A 27 -3.50 -8.09 8.66
C ILE A 27 -2.64 -7.76 7.42
N ALA A 28 -2.27 -8.73 6.59
CA ALA A 28 -1.39 -8.51 5.43
C ALA A 28 -1.93 -7.47 4.42
N PHE A 29 -3.26 -7.41 4.25
CA PHE A 29 -3.93 -6.45 3.34
C PHE A 29 -4.01 -5.02 3.91
N LYS A 30 -3.67 -4.81 5.19
CA LYS A 30 -3.80 -3.53 5.90
C LYS A 30 -2.50 -2.70 5.94
N LEU A 31 -1.47 -3.15 5.22
CA LEU A 31 -0.08 -2.65 5.33
C LEU A 31 0.30 -1.52 4.35
N TYR A 32 -0.60 -1.08 3.48
CA TYR A 32 -0.32 -0.07 2.44
C TYR A 32 -0.92 1.32 2.69
N PHE A 33 -1.62 1.54 3.83
CA PHE A 33 -2.34 2.79 4.11
C PHE A 33 -2.27 3.20 5.59
N ASP A 34 -2.03 4.48 5.84
CA ASP A 34 -2.31 5.25 7.07
C ASP A 34 -2.39 4.51 8.42
N PHE A 35 -1.25 4.10 8.99
CA PHE A 35 -1.17 3.92 10.44
C PHE A 35 0.15 4.46 11.02
N PRO A 36 0.12 5.16 12.18
CA PRO A 36 1.33 5.46 12.92
C PRO A 36 2.01 4.17 13.39
N THR A 37 3.34 4.20 13.53
CA THR A 37 4.27 3.23 14.18
C THR A 37 3.67 1.93 14.71
N TRP A 38 2.73 2.03 15.65
CA TRP A 38 2.05 0.95 16.36
C TRP A 38 1.25 -0.03 15.48
N GLY A 39 0.73 0.39 14.32
CA GLY A 39 -0.09 -0.47 13.46
C GLY A 39 0.63 -1.74 12.94
N TYR A 40 1.97 -1.67 12.84
CA TYR A 40 2.80 -2.75 12.30
C TYR A 40 3.22 -3.80 13.35
N ILE A 41 3.17 -3.46 14.64
CA ILE A 41 3.63 -4.35 15.71
C ILE A 41 2.70 -5.58 15.89
N PRO A 42 1.36 -5.47 15.81
CA PRO A 42 0.47 -6.62 15.81
C PRO A 42 0.79 -7.63 14.70
N CYS A 43 0.91 -7.21 13.43
CA CYS A 43 1.19 -8.16 12.35
C CYS A 43 2.59 -8.75 12.42
N LEU A 44 3.60 -7.97 12.84
CA LEU A 44 4.97 -8.48 13.02
C LEU A 44 5.10 -9.39 14.25
N ARG A 45 4.20 -9.31 15.24
CA ARG A 45 4.13 -10.25 16.38
C ARG A 45 3.30 -11.50 16.06
N SER A 46 2.17 -11.33 15.37
CA SER A 46 1.42 -12.43 14.78
C SER A 46 2.28 -13.27 13.83
N ALA A 47 3.33 -12.66 13.28
CA ALA A 47 4.32 -13.28 12.42
C ALA A 47 5.39 -14.15 13.11
N GLY A 48 5.27 -14.41 14.42
CA GLY A 48 6.27 -15.18 15.19
C GLY A 48 7.64 -14.50 15.36
N LEU A 49 7.85 -13.31 14.80
CA LEU A 49 9.16 -12.65 14.82
C LEU A 49 9.54 -12.20 16.24
N ALA A 50 10.78 -12.49 16.64
CA ALA A 50 11.33 -12.04 17.91
C ALA A 50 11.37 -10.49 18.01
N PRO A 51 11.16 -9.89 19.19
CA PRO A 51 11.06 -8.43 19.36
C PRO A 51 12.27 -7.63 18.84
N GLY A 52 13.48 -8.20 18.94
CA GLY A 52 14.68 -7.58 18.36
C GLY A 52 14.62 -7.49 16.82
N LYS A 53 14.10 -8.53 16.16
CA LYS A 53 13.88 -8.58 14.71
C LYS A 53 12.74 -7.67 14.28
N ILE A 54 11.64 -7.61 15.05
CA ILE A 54 10.58 -6.60 14.85
C ILE A 54 11.16 -5.18 14.92
N ARG A 55 12.00 -4.88 15.93
CA ARG A 55 12.59 -3.54 16.05
C ARG A 55 13.56 -3.24 14.91
N SER A 56 14.43 -4.15 14.49
CA SER A 56 15.37 -3.88 13.38
C SER A 56 14.63 -3.66 12.05
N ILE A 57 13.56 -4.41 11.80
CA ILE A 57 12.66 -4.20 10.66
C ILE A 57 12.06 -2.80 10.67
N LEU A 58 11.51 -2.35 11.81
CA LEU A 58 10.92 -1.03 11.94
C LEU A 58 11.99 0.07 11.83
N THR A 59 13.15 -0.07 12.48
CA THR A 59 14.26 0.88 12.39
C THR A 59 14.73 1.05 10.93
N ALA A 60 14.99 -0.05 10.21
CA ALA A 60 15.43 0.01 8.81
C ALA A 60 14.36 0.55 7.84
N TYR A 61 13.07 0.48 8.21
CA TYR A 61 11.99 1.17 7.48
C TYR A 61 12.02 2.68 7.73
N TYR A 62 12.11 3.11 9.00
CA TYR A 62 12.10 4.53 9.38
C TYR A 62 13.39 5.29 8.99
N GLU A 63 14.55 4.64 8.99
CA GLU A 63 15.81 5.24 8.52
C GLU A 63 15.81 5.55 7.02
N ARG A 64 14.94 4.88 6.25
CA ARG A 64 14.77 5.08 4.80
C ARG A 64 13.64 6.05 4.44
N LEU A 65 12.97 6.65 5.42
CA LEU A 65 11.94 7.66 5.20
C LEU A 65 12.51 9.08 5.30
N PRO A 66 11.95 10.08 4.59
CA PRO A 66 12.43 11.46 4.65
C PRO A 66 12.26 12.03 6.06
N LYS A 67 13.35 12.41 6.73
CA LYS A 67 13.36 12.84 8.15
C LYS A 67 12.50 14.09 8.47
N LYS A 68 11.99 14.79 7.46
CA LYS A 68 11.08 15.96 7.58
C LYS A 68 9.61 15.67 7.21
N SER A 69 9.21 14.40 7.10
CA SER A 69 7.86 14.03 6.64
C SER A 69 6.82 13.94 7.77
N PHE A 70 5.83 14.83 7.76
CA PHE A 70 4.72 14.88 8.74
C PHE A 70 3.91 13.56 8.85
N GLN A 71 3.96 12.72 7.81
CA GLN A 71 3.29 11.41 7.77
C GLN A 71 3.92 10.37 8.74
N PHE A 72 5.17 10.55 9.18
CA PHE A 72 5.94 9.50 9.84
C PHE A 72 6.58 9.96 11.17
N LYS A 73 5.89 9.76 12.30
CA LYS A 73 6.47 9.91 13.66
C LYS A 73 7.63 8.91 13.86
N PRO A 74 8.78 9.31 14.44
CA PRO A 74 9.92 8.42 14.67
C PRO A 74 9.63 7.31 15.70
N LEU A 75 10.44 6.25 15.68
CA LEU A 75 10.37 5.17 16.68
C LEU A 75 10.74 5.65 18.08
N PRO A 76 10.08 5.14 19.14
CA PRO A 76 10.50 5.36 20.52
C PRO A 76 11.90 4.76 20.81
N PRO A 77 12.64 5.27 21.80
CA PRO A 77 13.94 4.73 22.23
C PRO A 77 13.94 3.23 22.54
N LYS A 78 15.13 2.60 22.54
CA LYS A 78 15.28 1.14 22.78
C LYS A 78 14.62 0.70 24.10
N ALA A 79 14.84 1.45 25.19
CA ALA A 79 14.28 1.15 26.51
C ALA A 79 12.74 1.24 26.52
N VAL A 80 12.17 2.33 25.99
CA VAL A 80 10.71 2.57 25.92
C VAL A 80 10.01 1.44 25.16
N PHE A 81 10.53 1.04 23.99
CA PHE A 81 9.98 -0.07 23.22
C PHE A 81 10.03 -1.42 23.95
N TRP A 82 11.10 -1.70 24.71
CA TRP A 82 11.19 -2.94 25.51
C TRP A 82 10.24 -2.94 26.71
N LEU A 83 10.13 -1.80 27.39
CA LEU A 83 9.17 -1.57 28.47
C LEU A 83 7.73 -1.79 27.97
N GLU A 84 7.36 -1.18 26.84
CA GLU A 84 6.04 -1.36 26.21
C GLU A 84 5.84 -2.76 25.62
N TRP A 85 6.90 -3.49 25.24
CA TRP A 85 6.80 -4.87 24.78
C TRP A 85 6.48 -5.84 25.93
N GLN A 86 7.15 -5.70 27.07
CA GLN A 86 6.92 -6.52 28.27
C GLN A 86 5.59 -6.15 28.94
N LEU A 87 5.41 -4.88 29.32
CA LEU A 87 4.18 -4.39 29.97
C LEU A 87 2.97 -4.41 29.03
N GLY A 88 3.17 -4.51 27.72
CA GLY A 88 2.13 -4.50 26.69
C GLY A 88 1.05 -5.57 26.82
N GLY A 89 1.19 -6.57 27.69
CA GLY A 89 0.07 -7.44 28.09
C GLY A 89 -0.95 -6.70 28.97
N ALA A 90 -0.49 -6.16 30.09
CA ALA A 90 -1.32 -5.39 31.03
C ALA A 90 -1.72 -4.02 30.47
N LEU A 91 -0.77 -3.30 29.84
CA LEU A 91 -1.01 -2.01 29.18
C LEU A 91 -1.95 -2.09 27.98
N ARG A 92 -2.32 -3.28 27.47
CA ARG A 92 -3.44 -3.41 26.49
C ARG A 92 -4.79 -3.72 27.12
N ARG A 93 -4.85 -4.22 28.37
CA ARG A 93 -6.12 -4.31 29.13
C ARG A 93 -6.51 -2.93 29.66
N LEU A 94 -5.59 -2.27 30.37
CA LEU A 94 -5.69 -0.83 30.67
C LEU A 94 -5.74 0.01 29.37
N GLY A 95 -5.08 -0.47 28.31
CA GLY A 95 -5.13 0.10 26.97
C GLY A 95 -6.48 -0.03 26.25
N HIS A 96 -7.43 -0.84 26.75
CA HIS A 96 -8.80 -0.80 26.23
C HIS A 96 -9.55 0.42 26.78
N PHE A 97 -9.37 0.72 28.07
CA PHE A 97 -9.75 2.03 28.64
C PHE A 97 -8.97 3.17 27.96
N ARG A 98 -7.66 3.01 27.72
CA ARG A 98 -6.87 4.01 26.99
C ARG A 98 -7.20 4.08 25.50
N ASN A 99 -7.89 3.12 24.89
CA ASN A 99 -8.39 3.26 23.51
C ASN A 99 -9.54 4.28 23.43
N ASN A 100 -10.31 4.48 24.51
CA ASN A 100 -11.24 5.62 24.63
C ASN A 100 -10.52 6.96 24.91
N ALA A 101 -9.20 6.93 25.16
CA ALA A 101 -8.34 8.12 25.24
C ALA A 101 -7.42 8.29 24.01
N VAL A 102 -7.14 7.22 23.27
CA VAL A 102 -6.40 7.23 21.98
C VAL A 102 -7.35 7.39 20.79
N SER A 103 -8.66 7.22 20.98
CA SER A 103 -9.68 7.88 20.14
C SER A 103 -9.79 9.39 20.43
N LYS A 104 -9.20 9.87 21.53
CA LYS A 104 -8.97 11.29 21.84
C LYS A 104 -7.62 11.77 21.29
N GLU A 105 -6.57 10.92 21.27
CA GLU A 105 -5.49 10.96 20.27
C GLU A 105 -5.93 10.38 18.91
N LYS A 106 -7.19 10.60 18.52
CA LYS A 106 -7.46 10.89 17.11
C LYS A 106 -6.38 11.87 16.66
N LYS A 107 -5.84 11.70 15.45
CA LYS A 107 -5.15 12.83 14.81
C LYS A 107 -6.09 14.02 14.93
N GLU A 108 -5.61 15.15 15.46
CA GLU A 108 -6.15 16.43 15.06
C GLU A 108 -5.85 16.57 13.57
N GLN A 109 -6.72 15.98 12.74
CA GLN A 109 -6.92 16.48 11.40
C GLN A 109 -7.32 17.94 11.61
N SER A 110 -6.57 18.85 10.99
CA SER A 110 -6.92 20.27 10.84
C SER A 110 -8.41 20.43 10.52
N ASP A 111 -8.91 19.45 9.78
CA ASP A 111 -10.22 19.36 9.19
C ASP A 111 -11.29 19.02 10.24
N GLU A 112 -11.03 18.22 11.30
CA GLU A 112 -12.05 18.02 12.37
C GLU A 112 -12.36 19.32 13.13
N LYS A 113 -11.43 20.28 13.17
CA LYS A 113 -11.64 21.64 13.70
C LYS A 113 -12.33 22.57 12.68
N ASN A 114 -12.26 22.27 11.39
CA ASN A 114 -12.82 23.10 10.31
C ASN A 114 -14.38 23.07 10.32
N PRO A 115 -15.07 24.23 10.37
CA PRO A 115 -16.53 24.29 10.31
C PRO A 115 -17.13 23.61 9.07
N ASN A 116 -16.44 23.67 7.92
CA ASN A 116 -16.91 23.10 6.67
C ASN A 116 -16.84 21.56 6.68
N TRP A 117 -15.87 20.97 7.39
CA TRP A 117 -15.86 19.52 7.63
C TRP A 117 -17.03 19.09 8.49
N LYS A 118 -17.33 19.79 9.59
CA LYS A 118 -18.48 19.46 10.44
C LYS A 118 -19.78 19.43 9.63
N ARG A 119 -19.99 20.46 8.80
CA ARG A 119 -21.12 20.60 7.84
C ARG A 119 -21.09 19.60 6.67
N SER A 120 -19.94 19.00 6.33
CA SER A 120 -19.83 18.08 5.18
C SER A 120 -20.59 16.77 5.39
N GLU A 121 -21.21 16.28 4.32
CA GLU A 121 -21.98 15.03 4.31
C GLU A 121 -21.07 13.79 4.50
N HIS A 122 -21.63 12.68 4.99
CA HIS A 122 -20.86 11.48 5.32
C HIS A 122 -20.10 10.89 4.12
N LEU A 123 -20.72 10.88 2.92
CA LEU A 123 -20.04 10.45 1.69
C LEU A 123 -18.86 11.38 1.36
N ASN A 124 -19.03 12.69 1.49
CA ASN A 124 -17.97 13.66 1.19
C ASN A 124 -16.80 13.51 2.18
N LYS A 125 -17.07 13.22 3.46
CA LYS A 125 -16.05 12.88 4.46
C LYS A 125 -15.25 11.63 4.08
N ILE A 126 -15.92 10.53 3.69
CA ILE A 126 -15.24 9.29 3.25
C ILE A 126 -14.41 9.54 1.98
N LEU A 127 -14.97 10.23 0.98
CA LEU A 127 -14.27 10.56 -0.25
C LEU A 127 -13.04 11.45 0.02
N TYR A 128 -13.14 12.42 0.93
CA TYR A 128 -12.02 13.28 1.31
C TYR A 128 -10.85 12.49 1.89
N LEU A 129 -11.10 11.54 2.79
CA LEU A 129 -10.07 10.63 3.33
C LEU A 129 -9.50 9.68 2.27
N SER A 130 -10.31 9.26 1.31
CA SER A 130 -9.89 8.46 0.14
C SER A 130 -8.96 9.25 -0.80
N THR A 131 -9.24 10.53 -0.99
CA THR A 131 -8.46 11.46 -1.84
C THR A 131 -7.16 11.93 -1.18
N HIS A 132 -7.17 12.29 0.11
CA HIS A 132 -6.04 13.00 0.73
C HIS A 132 -5.09 12.12 1.54
N THR A 133 -5.54 10.95 2.03
CA THR A 133 -4.73 10.15 2.97
C THR A 133 -4.57 8.70 2.49
N THR A 134 -5.68 8.01 2.19
CA THR A 134 -5.65 6.57 1.88
C THR A 134 -5.43 6.24 0.40
N VAL A 135 -6.48 6.01 -0.38
CA VAL A 135 -6.39 5.32 -1.68
C VAL A 135 -5.57 6.10 -2.71
N LEU A 136 -5.90 7.37 -2.93
CA LEU A 136 -5.37 8.14 -4.05
C LEU A 136 -3.86 8.43 -3.96
N PRO A 137 -3.27 8.83 -2.81
CA PRO A 137 -1.81 9.04 -2.72
C PRO A 137 -0.99 7.81 -3.11
N THR A 138 -1.43 6.61 -2.72
CA THR A 138 -0.77 5.35 -3.14
C THR A 138 -0.93 5.09 -4.64
N LEU A 139 -2.07 5.44 -5.25
CA LEU A 139 -2.25 5.32 -6.70
C LEU A 139 -1.34 6.30 -7.45
N LEU A 140 -1.36 7.59 -7.13
CA LEU A 140 -0.54 8.62 -7.80
C LEU A 140 0.95 8.26 -7.75
N ARG A 141 1.46 7.91 -6.56
CA ARG A 141 2.86 7.48 -6.34
C ARG A 141 3.22 6.19 -7.09
N ASN A 142 2.25 5.32 -7.39
CA ASN A 142 2.51 4.13 -8.19
C ASN A 142 2.56 4.47 -9.69
N TYR A 143 1.57 5.22 -10.21
CA TYR A 143 1.53 5.63 -11.62
C TYR A 143 2.77 6.45 -12.01
N ASP A 144 3.11 7.47 -11.22
CA ASP A 144 4.33 8.29 -11.39
C ASP A 144 5.59 7.42 -11.53
N ARG A 145 5.84 6.54 -10.56
CA ARG A 145 7.04 5.70 -10.54
C ARG A 145 7.11 4.71 -11.70
N TYR A 146 5.98 4.17 -12.16
CA TYR A 146 5.94 3.26 -13.30
C TYR A 146 6.02 3.99 -14.65
N SER A 147 5.59 5.24 -14.73
CA SER A 147 5.66 6.01 -15.99
C SER A 147 7.04 6.65 -16.17
N MET A 148 7.58 7.28 -15.11
CA MET A 148 8.92 7.84 -15.09
C MET A 148 10.02 6.77 -15.32
N SER A 149 9.83 5.54 -14.84
CA SER A 149 10.77 4.44 -15.13
C SER A 149 10.82 4.01 -16.60
N ASN A 150 9.88 4.48 -17.42
CA ASN A 150 9.80 4.21 -18.85
C ASN A 150 9.88 5.50 -19.69
N GLY A 151 10.19 6.65 -19.09
CA GLY A 151 10.26 7.94 -19.78
C GLY A 151 8.91 8.52 -20.23
N VAL A 152 7.79 7.99 -19.74
CA VAL A 152 6.43 8.40 -20.16
C VAL A 152 5.83 9.34 -19.11
N GLU A 153 5.35 10.51 -19.52
CA GLU A 153 4.55 11.39 -18.65
C GLU A 153 3.07 10.95 -18.64
N ILE A 154 2.47 10.79 -17.45
CA ILE A 154 1.04 10.52 -17.29
C ILE A 154 0.35 11.74 -16.69
N ARG A 155 -0.68 12.25 -17.39
CA ARG A 155 -1.58 13.30 -16.90
C ARG A 155 -2.87 12.69 -16.36
N MET A 156 -3.43 13.28 -15.32
CA MET A 156 -4.67 12.84 -14.66
C MET A 156 -5.73 13.95 -14.71
N PRO A 157 -6.54 14.09 -15.78
CA PRO A 157 -7.40 15.27 -15.97
C PRO A 157 -8.39 15.54 -14.83
N PHE A 158 -8.97 14.49 -14.23
CA PHE A 158 -9.87 14.61 -13.08
C PHE A 158 -9.19 15.09 -11.78
N MET A 159 -7.86 15.23 -11.76
CA MET A 159 -7.09 15.78 -10.63
C MET A 159 -6.81 17.29 -10.74
N ASP A 160 -7.36 17.98 -11.74
CA ASP A 160 -7.33 19.44 -11.75
C ASP A 160 -8.00 19.99 -10.48
N HIS A 161 -7.32 20.91 -9.79
CA HIS A 161 -7.77 21.45 -8.50
C HIS A 161 -9.18 22.08 -8.57
N ARG A 162 -9.60 22.62 -9.72
CA ARG A 162 -10.94 23.19 -9.94
C ARG A 162 -11.99 22.07 -9.95
N ILE A 163 -11.71 20.97 -10.66
CA ILE A 163 -12.58 19.79 -10.74
C ILE A 163 -12.68 19.13 -9.36
N VAL A 164 -11.57 18.98 -8.64
CA VAL A 164 -11.55 18.41 -7.28
C VAL A 164 -12.33 19.30 -6.31
N SER A 165 -12.14 20.62 -6.34
CA SER A 165 -12.85 21.56 -5.47
C SER A 165 -14.36 21.55 -5.73
N PHE A 166 -14.77 21.62 -7.00
CA PHE A 166 -16.17 21.48 -7.42
C PHE A 166 -16.77 20.13 -7.01
N ALA A 167 -16.02 19.03 -7.19
CA ALA A 167 -16.45 17.71 -6.76
C ALA A 167 -16.63 17.60 -5.24
N PHE A 168 -16.00 18.44 -4.41
CA PHE A 168 -16.25 18.49 -2.96
C PHE A 168 -17.32 19.52 -2.54
N SER A 169 -17.64 20.53 -3.36
CA SER A 169 -18.71 21.50 -3.06
C SER A 169 -20.11 20.98 -3.38
N ILE A 170 -20.26 20.04 -4.32
CA ILE A 170 -21.56 19.45 -4.68
C ILE A 170 -22.06 18.38 -3.67
N PRO A 171 -23.39 18.28 -3.46
CA PRO A 171 -23.99 17.29 -2.56
C PRO A 171 -23.82 15.84 -3.07
N TRP A 172 -23.98 14.88 -2.17
CA TRP A 172 -23.84 13.45 -2.46
C TRP A 172 -24.81 12.96 -3.54
N SER A 173 -26.00 13.57 -3.62
CA SER A 173 -27.05 13.25 -4.60
C SER A 173 -26.64 13.53 -6.06
N SER A 174 -25.73 14.49 -6.29
CA SER A 174 -25.12 14.69 -7.62
C SER A 174 -24.15 13.56 -8.01
N LYS A 175 -23.68 12.79 -7.02
CA LYS A 175 -22.69 11.71 -7.19
C LYS A 175 -23.36 10.34 -7.25
N ILE A 176 -24.37 10.10 -6.42
CA ILE A 176 -25.12 8.85 -6.33
C ILE A 176 -26.63 9.15 -6.34
N ARG A 177 -27.33 8.58 -7.32
CA ARG A 177 -28.75 8.81 -7.63
C ARG A 177 -29.26 7.65 -8.49
N ASN A 178 -30.50 7.23 -8.31
CA ASN A 178 -31.20 6.20 -9.10
C ASN A 178 -30.41 4.88 -9.30
N ASN A 179 -29.73 4.40 -8.24
CA ASN A 179 -28.84 3.23 -8.26
C ASN A 179 -27.65 3.31 -9.24
N PHE A 180 -27.30 4.51 -9.70
CA PHE A 180 -26.04 4.80 -10.39
C PHE A 180 -25.05 5.50 -9.46
N SER A 181 -23.77 5.20 -9.65
CA SER A 181 -22.65 5.99 -9.13
C SER A 181 -22.03 6.84 -10.23
N LYS A 182 -21.39 7.94 -9.83
CA LYS A 182 -20.79 8.97 -10.71
C LYS A 182 -21.80 9.73 -11.59
N ASN A 183 -23.02 9.98 -11.10
CA ASN A 183 -24.11 10.56 -11.91
C ASN A 183 -23.68 11.81 -12.70
N ILE A 184 -23.15 12.84 -12.04
CA ILE A 184 -22.66 14.06 -12.71
C ILE A 184 -21.64 13.80 -13.84
N VAL A 185 -20.82 12.76 -13.75
CA VAL A 185 -19.86 12.38 -14.81
C VAL A 185 -20.54 11.62 -15.95
N ARG A 186 -21.63 10.88 -15.67
CA ARG A 186 -22.44 10.22 -16.70
C ARG A 186 -23.30 11.22 -17.46
N ASP A 187 -23.96 12.12 -16.73
CA ASP A 187 -24.77 13.20 -17.28
C ASP A 187 -23.91 14.08 -18.21
N MET A 188 -22.69 14.43 -17.78
CA MET A 188 -21.68 15.13 -18.60
C MET A 188 -21.18 14.31 -19.79
N ALA A 189 -21.04 12.99 -19.67
CA ALA A 189 -20.50 12.14 -20.73
C ALA A 189 -21.54 11.69 -21.78
N ALA A 190 -22.85 11.80 -21.46
CA ALA A 190 -23.94 11.35 -22.32
C ALA A 190 -24.03 12.10 -23.67
N SER A 191 -23.50 13.32 -23.75
CA SER A 191 -23.39 14.09 -25.00
C SER A 191 -22.16 13.73 -25.85
N PHE A 192 -21.25 12.89 -25.34
CA PHE A 192 -19.98 12.55 -26.00
C PHE A 192 -19.77 11.04 -26.22
N LEU A 193 -20.57 10.19 -25.58
CA LEU A 193 -20.43 8.73 -25.62
C LEU A 193 -21.79 8.06 -25.87
N PRO A 194 -21.82 6.93 -26.61
CA PRO A 194 -23.02 6.10 -26.73
C PRO A 194 -23.64 5.74 -25.37
N CYS A 195 -24.97 5.63 -25.34
CA CYS A 195 -25.77 5.49 -24.11
C CYS A 195 -25.36 4.24 -23.29
N GLU A 196 -25.10 3.13 -23.99
CA GLU A 196 -24.65 1.86 -23.44
C GLU A 196 -23.25 1.93 -22.80
N ILE A 197 -22.44 2.92 -23.15
CA ILE A 197 -21.16 3.23 -22.50
C ILE A 197 -21.38 4.23 -21.35
N ALA A 198 -22.04 5.36 -21.61
CA ALA A 198 -22.26 6.43 -20.64
C ALA A 198 -23.04 5.96 -19.39
N TYR A 199 -24.07 5.13 -19.59
CA TYR A 199 -24.92 4.57 -18.53
C TYR A 199 -24.58 3.11 -18.17
N ARG A 200 -23.40 2.61 -18.56
CA ARG A 200 -22.96 1.26 -18.17
C ARG A 200 -22.88 1.10 -16.65
N LYS A 201 -23.72 0.22 -16.07
CA LYS A 201 -23.72 -0.08 -14.62
C LYS A 201 -22.55 -0.97 -14.19
N SER A 202 -22.07 -1.87 -15.06
CA SER A 202 -20.98 -2.80 -14.72
C SER A 202 -19.65 -2.05 -14.50
N LYS A 203 -19.12 -2.12 -13.27
CA LYS A 203 -17.77 -1.64 -12.94
C LYS A 203 -16.77 -2.78 -13.13
N ILE A 204 -16.04 -2.77 -14.23
CA ILE A 204 -14.86 -3.62 -14.41
C ILE A 204 -13.67 -2.91 -13.75
N GLY A 205 -12.85 -3.65 -13.00
CA GLY A 205 -11.60 -3.16 -12.42
C GLY A 205 -10.41 -3.54 -13.29
N PHE A 206 -9.37 -2.71 -13.31
CA PHE A 206 -8.08 -3.06 -13.90
C PHE A 206 -7.26 -3.89 -12.89
N SER A 207 -7.72 -5.13 -12.66
CA SER A 207 -6.97 -6.14 -11.90
C SER A 207 -5.77 -6.64 -12.72
N SER A 208 -4.67 -6.99 -12.06
CA SER A 208 -3.56 -7.69 -12.73
C SER A 208 -4.02 -9.05 -13.27
N PRO A 209 -3.63 -9.45 -14.49
CA PRO A 209 -3.87 -10.79 -15.03
C PRO A 209 -2.89 -11.80 -14.41
N ILE A 210 -2.93 -11.89 -13.07
CA ILE A 210 -1.93 -12.62 -12.26
C ILE A 210 -1.95 -14.13 -12.54
N VAL A 211 -3.12 -14.71 -12.81
CA VAL A 211 -3.26 -16.13 -13.19
C VAL A 211 -2.62 -16.39 -14.55
N ASP A 212 -2.83 -15.50 -15.52
CA ASP A 212 -2.29 -15.62 -16.87
C ASP A 212 -0.77 -15.43 -16.88
N TRP A 213 -0.26 -14.50 -16.05
CA TRP A 213 1.18 -14.34 -15.81
C TRP A 213 1.79 -15.58 -15.14
N MET A 214 1.15 -16.14 -14.11
CA MET A 214 1.62 -17.35 -13.41
C MET A 214 1.65 -18.58 -14.33
N LYS A 215 0.68 -18.72 -15.24
CA LYS A 215 0.58 -19.83 -16.19
C LYS A 215 1.42 -19.66 -17.45
N GLY A 216 1.57 -18.42 -17.91
CA GLY A 216 2.27 -18.05 -19.14
C GLY A 216 3.64 -17.40 -18.87
N PRO A 217 3.82 -16.10 -19.19
CA PRO A 217 5.14 -15.49 -19.38
C PRO A 217 6.01 -15.40 -18.11
N LEU A 218 5.44 -15.48 -16.91
CA LEU A 218 6.21 -15.49 -15.65
C LEU A 218 6.29 -16.88 -15.01
N LYS A 219 5.78 -17.94 -15.64
CA LYS A 219 5.76 -19.30 -15.08
C LYS A 219 7.15 -19.78 -14.64
N SER A 220 8.18 -19.55 -15.47
CA SER A 220 9.58 -19.83 -15.12
C SER A 220 10.01 -19.10 -13.85
N PHE A 221 9.86 -17.77 -13.80
CA PHE A 221 10.17 -16.96 -12.62
C PHE A 221 9.55 -17.49 -11.32
N PHE A 222 8.32 -18.03 -11.37
CA PHE A 222 7.72 -18.70 -10.21
C PHE A 222 8.45 -20.00 -9.85
N PHE A 223 8.69 -20.93 -10.79
CA PHE A 223 9.42 -22.18 -10.51
C PHE A 223 10.89 -21.97 -10.10
N ASP A 224 11.59 -21.01 -10.71
CA ASP A 224 12.96 -20.62 -10.36
C ASP A 224 13.01 -20.08 -8.93
N THR A 225 12.01 -19.26 -8.56
CA THR A 225 11.85 -18.75 -7.19
C THR A 225 11.62 -19.88 -6.20
N LEU A 226 10.68 -20.80 -6.47
CA LEU A 226 10.36 -21.94 -5.60
C LEU A 226 11.55 -22.88 -5.38
N SER A 227 12.33 -23.10 -6.45
CA SER A 227 13.53 -23.95 -6.43
C SER A 227 14.73 -23.30 -5.74
N SER A 228 14.68 -21.99 -5.48
CA SER A 228 15.82 -21.25 -4.93
C SER A 228 16.08 -21.58 -3.45
N ARG A 229 17.35 -21.80 -3.09
CA ARG A 229 17.76 -22.02 -1.69
C ARG A 229 17.33 -20.87 -0.78
N SER A 230 17.36 -19.63 -1.27
CA SER A 230 16.94 -18.44 -0.52
C SER A 230 15.45 -18.43 -0.19
N PHE A 231 14.59 -18.98 -1.05
CA PHE A 231 13.16 -19.19 -0.77
C PHE A 231 12.97 -20.30 0.28
N GLN A 232 13.62 -21.45 0.08
CA GLN A 232 13.48 -22.60 0.98
C GLN A 232 14.05 -22.36 2.40
N THR A 233 15.03 -21.46 2.56
CA THR A 233 15.54 -21.03 3.89
C THR A 233 14.98 -19.67 4.34
N CYS A 234 13.90 -19.18 3.75
CA CYS A 234 13.30 -17.91 4.13
C CYS A 234 12.45 -18.06 5.39
N GLU A 235 12.95 -17.62 6.54
CA GLU A 235 12.15 -17.46 7.78
C GLU A 235 10.88 -16.62 7.59
N LEU A 236 10.83 -15.86 6.49
CA LEU A 236 9.84 -14.82 6.24
C LEU A 236 8.76 -15.28 5.21
N ILE A 237 8.72 -16.59 4.89
CA ILE A 237 7.58 -17.36 4.34
C ILE A 237 7.46 -18.74 5.04
N ASN A 238 6.34 -19.44 4.83
CA ASN A 238 6.26 -20.89 5.00
C ASN A 238 6.47 -21.54 3.61
N PRO A 239 7.67 -22.02 3.25
CA PRO A 239 7.99 -22.36 1.86
C PRO A 239 7.03 -23.39 1.25
N LYS A 240 6.67 -24.43 2.01
CA LYS A 240 5.77 -25.50 1.56
C LYS A 240 4.35 -25.01 1.24
N GLU A 241 3.83 -24.08 2.04
CA GLU A 241 2.50 -23.49 1.84
C GLU A 241 2.47 -22.57 0.63
N VAL A 242 3.48 -21.71 0.48
CA VAL A 242 3.63 -20.80 -0.65
C VAL A 242 3.83 -21.58 -1.95
N GLU A 243 4.65 -22.64 -1.93
CA GLU A 243 4.88 -23.54 -3.05
C GLU A 243 3.61 -24.25 -3.48
N SER A 244 2.87 -24.85 -2.54
CA SER A 244 1.58 -25.50 -2.79
C SER A 244 0.56 -24.54 -3.40
N LYS A 245 0.42 -23.33 -2.85
CA LYS A 245 -0.50 -22.30 -3.35
C LYS A 245 -0.16 -21.83 -4.77
N ILE A 246 1.13 -21.65 -5.09
CA ILE A 246 1.57 -21.26 -6.43
C ILE A 246 1.35 -22.39 -7.44
N LYS A 247 1.79 -23.61 -7.12
CA LYS A 247 1.60 -24.80 -7.98
C LYS A 247 0.11 -25.01 -8.27
N HIS A 248 -0.74 -24.97 -7.26
CA HIS A 248 -2.19 -25.11 -7.42
C HIS A 248 -2.82 -24.05 -8.35
N VAL A 249 -2.33 -22.81 -8.38
CA VAL A 249 -2.80 -21.78 -9.33
C VAL A 249 -2.32 -22.07 -10.76
N ILE A 250 -1.09 -22.56 -10.92
CA ILE A 250 -0.49 -22.85 -12.23
C ILE A 250 -1.13 -24.10 -12.85
N GLU A 251 -1.31 -25.15 -12.07
CA GLU A 251 -1.77 -26.48 -12.50
C GLU A 251 -3.29 -26.53 -12.73
N LYS A 252 -4.09 -25.85 -11.91
CA LYS A 252 -5.56 -25.86 -12.04
C LYS A 252 -6.01 -25.07 -13.27
N PRO A 253 -6.67 -25.68 -14.27
CA PRO A 253 -7.14 -24.95 -15.46
C PRO A 253 -8.06 -23.78 -15.10
N SER A 254 -9.02 -24.02 -14.20
CA SER A 254 -10.01 -23.06 -13.68
C SER A 254 -9.55 -22.28 -12.44
N ALA A 255 -8.26 -21.92 -12.34
CA ALA A 255 -7.77 -21.03 -11.30
C ALA A 255 -8.35 -19.60 -11.45
N THR A 256 -8.83 -19.00 -10.36
CA THR A 256 -9.47 -17.68 -10.37
C THR A 256 -8.51 -16.57 -9.92
N TYR A 257 -8.84 -15.31 -10.24
CA TYR A 257 -8.05 -14.14 -9.82
C TYR A 257 -7.68 -14.17 -8.33
N HIS A 258 -8.64 -14.44 -7.44
CA HIS A 258 -8.41 -14.47 -6.00
C HIS A 258 -7.43 -15.57 -5.56
N MET A 259 -7.35 -16.70 -6.27
CA MET A 259 -6.36 -17.74 -5.98
C MET A 259 -4.94 -17.25 -6.34
N GLY A 260 -4.79 -16.57 -7.47
CA GLY A 260 -3.52 -15.93 -7.87
C GLY A 260 -3.14 -14.74 -6.97
N GLU A 261 -4.12 -13.95 -6.54
CA GLU A 261 -3.97 -12.86 -5.56
C GLU A 261 -3.52 -13.38 -4.19
N GLU A 262 -4.09 -14.49 -3.71
CA GLU A 262 -3.67 -15.18 -2.48
C GLU A 262 -2.23 -15.70 -2.61
N ALA A 263 -1.94 -16.49 -3.65
CA ALA A 263 -0.60 -17.04 -3.88
C ALA A 263 0.46 -15.93 -4.05
N TRP A 264 0.14 -14.85 -4.76
CA TRP A 264 1.02 -13.68 -4.87
C TRP A 264 1.17 -12.94 -3.53
N THR A 265 0.12 -12.83 -2.72
CA THR A 265 0.17 -12.20 -1.38
C THR A 265 1.06 -12.99 -0.42
N LEU A 266 1.07 -14.32 -0.57
CA LEU A 266 1.91 -15.31 0.13
C LEU A 266 3.32 -15.48 -0.44
N LEU A 267 3.59 -15.06 -1.68
CA LEU A 267 4.95 -14.97 -2.27
C LEU A 267 5.62 -13.61 -2.08
N ALA A 268 4.83 -12.54 -2.09
CA ALA A 268 5.25 -11.20 -1.74
C ALA A 268 5.88 -11.04 -0.34
N PRO A 269 5.80 -11.96 0.66
CA PRO A 269 6.62 -11.94 1.87
C PRO A 269 8.08 -12.31 1.57
N PHE A 270 8.33 -13.22 0.63
CA PHE A 270 9.67 -13.57 0.13
C PHE A 270 10.17 -12.57 -0.92
N LEU A 271 9.32 -12.07 -1.83
CA LEU A 271 9.73 -10.96 -2.70
C LEU A 271 9.90 -9.66 -1.89
N TRP A 272 9.18 -9.52 -0.77
CA TRP A 272 9.60 -8.64 0.31
C TRP A 272 10.94 -9.12 0.86
N GLU A 273 11.17 -10.34 1.34
CA GLU A 273 12.50 -10.83 1.77
C GLU A 273 13.65 -10.53 0.78
N GLN A 274 13.33 -10.32 -0.49
CA GLN A 274 14.17 -9.91 -1.61
C GLN A 274 14.04 -8.39 -2.03
N ALA A 275 13.50 -7.43 -1.21
CA ALA A 275 13.31 -5.94 -1.44
C ALA A 275 13.94 -4.71 -0.58
N VAL A 276 14.38 -4.72 0.71
CA VAL A 276 15.14 -3.65 1.50
C VAL A 276 16.43 -4.00 2.32
N LEU A 277 16.56 -5.11 3.08
CA LEU A 277 17.76 -5.57 3.85
C LEU A 277 18.87 -6.42 3.12
N LYS A 278 18.67 -7.71 2.74
CA LYS A 278 19.72 -8.67 2.26
C LYS A 278 20.50 -8.37 0.94
N ARG A 279 20.15 -7.38 0.08
CA ARG A 279 21.00 -7.16 -1.12
C ARG A 279 22.26 -6.56 -0.55
N LYS A 280 23.41 -7.05 -1.00
CA LYS A 280 24.65 -6.34 -0.75
C LYS A 280 24.54 -5.01 -1.47
N THR A 281 24.49 -3.95 -0.67
CA THR A 281 24.83 -2.60 -1.07
C THR A 281 26.31 -2.61 -1.46
#